data_AF-A0A645DHC0-F1
#
_entry.id   AF-A0A645DHC0-F1
#
_cell.length_a   1.000
_cell.length_b   1.000
_cell.length_c   1.000
_cell.angle_alpha   90.00
_cell.angle_beta   90.00
_cell.angle_gamma   90.00
#
_symmetry.space_group_name_H-M   'P 1'
#
loop_
_entity.id
_entity.type
_entity.pdbx_description
1 polymer ?
#
loop_
_entity_poly.entity_id
_entity_poly.type
_entity_poly.pdbx_seq_one_letter_code
_entity_poly.pdbx_strand_id
1 'polypeptide(L)'
;MPHLRTLNQEAYQDFYRYLNSIGKPVLVYYYSTGNNEKTKSPYGDYLLHFWRCYERGLGGVGFWAAGQYYGDPWYREGYPAVYDSTLLYPTETEVLPSRRLAAWRRGFADLALLRQTGAVLAARGDREGLAQLKQNAGLVADYPNDHTRAEAMRQYCRSILNP
;
A
#
# COMPACT_ATOMS: atom_id res chain seq x y z
N MET A 1 4.89 15.80 -4.01
CA MET A 1 4.28 14.59 -3.41
C MET A 1 5.21 14.07 -2.31
N PRO A 2 4.67 13.68 -1.15
CA PRO A 2 5.46 13.08 -0.07
C PRO A 2 6.12 11.77 -0.50
N HIS A 3 7.37 11.54 -0.12
CA HIS A 3 8.07 10.29 -0.41
C HIS A 3 7.68 9.19 0.58
N LEU A 4 7.49 7.96 0.10
CA LEU A 4 7.07 6.79 0.90
C LEU A 4 7.91 6.55 2.15
N ARG A 5 9.22 6.83 2.11
CA ARG A 5 10.13 6.68 3.27
C ARG A 5 9.65 7.43 4.53
N THR A 6 8.89 8.51 4.37
CA THR A 6 8.33 9.29 5.49
C THR A 6 6.97 8.74 5.97
N LEU A 7 6.34 7.84 5.21
CA LEU A 7 4.98 7.31 5.48
C LEU A 7 4.90 6.49 6.77
N ASN A 8 5.99 5.92 7.27
CA ASN A 8 5.96 5.17 8.53
C ASN A 8 6.67 5.91 9.67
N GLN A 9 7.15 7.13 9.44
CA GLN A 9 7.88 7.90 10.43
C GLN A 9 6.91 8.77 11.24
N GLU A 10 6.98 8.69 12.57
CA GLU A 10 6.12 9.47 13.47
C GLU A 10 6.36 10.98 13.36
N ALA A 11 7.62 11.39 13.16
CA ALA A 11 8.01 12.79 13.00
C ALA A 11 7.27 13.53 11.85
N TYR A 12 6.67 12.78 10.92
CA TYR A 12 5.92 13.34 9.79
C TYR A 12 4.39 13.26 9.96
N GLN A 13 3.86 12.80 11.09
CA GLN A 13 2.41 12.69 11.29
C GLN A 13 1.71 14.03 11.07
N ASP A 14 2.24 15.12 11.61
CA ASP A 14 1.66 16.46 11.49
C ASP A 14 1.65 16.97 10.06
N PHE A 15 2.71 16.67 9.32
CA PHE A 15 2.80 16.94 7.90
C PHE A 15 1.70 16.20 7.12
N TYR A 16 1.43 14.93 7.42
CA TYR A 16 0.33 14.19 6.78
C TYR A 16 -1.05 14.67 7.22
N ARG A 17 -1.23 15.08 8.49
CA ARG A 17 -2.46 15.72 8.96
C ARG A 17 -2.75 17.01 8.20
N TYR A 18 -1.72 17.85 8.01
CA TYR A 18 -1.81 19.05 7.17
C TYR A 18 -2.16 18.70 5.72
N LEU A 19 -1.48 17.73 5.11
CA LEU A 19 -1.77 17.32 3.73
C LEU A 19 -3.19 16.76 3.57
N ASN A 20 -3.76 16.12 4.58
CA ASN A 20 -5.15 15.66 4.54
C ASN A 20 -6.15 16.83 4.70
N SER A 21 -5.83 17.84 5.51
CA SER A 21 -6.74 18.96 5.78
C SER A 21 -6.97 19.88 4.57
N ILE A 22 -6.09 19.87 3.57
CA ILE A 22 -6.27 20.64 2.33
C ILE A 22 -7.42 20.11 1.44
N GLY A 23 -7.97 18.93 1.74
CA GLY A 23 -9.12 18.35 1.03
C GLY A 23 -8.83 17.83 -0.39
N LYS A 24 -7.56 17.83 -0.83
CA LYS A 24 -7.14 17.27 -2.12
C LYS A 24 -6.61 15.85 -1.93
N PRO A 25 -6.86 14.92 -2.86
CA PRO A 25 -6.22 13.61 -2.83
C PRO A 25 -4.70 13.73 -2.90
N VAL A 26 -4.01 13.20 -1.89
CA VAL A 26 -2.54 13.16 -1.85
C VAL A 26 -2.06 11.73 -1.93
N LEU A 27 -1.25 11.40 -2.94
CA LEU A 27 -0.52 10.12 -2.97
C LEU A 27 0.87 10.31 -2.37
N VAL A 28 1.34 9.27 -1.68
CA VAL A 28 2.77 9.11 -1.42
C VAL A 28 3.43 8.44 -2.62
N TYR A 29 4.66 8.86 -2.92
CA TYR A 29 5.40 8.32 -4.04
C TYR A 29 6.38 7.25 -3.58
N TYR A 30 6.24 6.05 -4.14
CA TYR A 30 7.20 4.97 -4.04
C TYR A 30 8.19 5.12 -5.19
N TYR A 31 9.40 5.54 -4.84
CA TYR A 31 10.55 5.48 -5.74
C TYR A 31 11.31 4.17 -5.51
N SER A 32 12.01 4.10 -4.38
CA SER A 32 12.68 2.88 -3.95
C SER A 32 12.82 2.87 -2.43
N THR A 33 12.71 1.67 -1.86
CA THR A 33 12.98 1.44 -0.45
C THR A 33 14.40 0.89 -0.21
N GLY A 34 15.28 0.95 -1.21
CA GLY A 34 16.70 0.54 -1.13
C GLY A 34 17.03 -0.63 -2.04
N ASN A 35 18.22 -1.23 -1.84
CA ASN A 35 18.68 -2.37 -2.66
C ASN A 35 17.81 -3.61 -2.42
N ASN A 36 17.88 -4.57 -3.35
CA ASN A 36 17.22 -5.88 -3.25
C ASN A 36 15.68 -5.86 -3.22
N GLU A 37 15.04 -4.94 -3.94
CA GLU A 37 13.56 -4.83 -3.94
C GLU A 37 12.82 -6.08 -4.41
N LYS A 38 13.46 -6.93 -5.22
CA LYS A 38 12.94 -8.24 -5.65
C LYS A 38 12.84 -9.26 -4.49
N THR A 39 13.66 -9.12 -3.45
CA THR A 39 13.65 -10.02 -2.27
C THR A 39 12.78 -9.51 -1.13
N LYS A 40 12.25 -8.29 -1.26
CA LYS A 40 11.39 -7.66 -0.25
C LYS A 40 10.05 -8.37 -0.14
N SER A 41 9.47 -8.32 1.05
CA SER A 41 8.17 -8.94 1.32
C SER A 41 7.08 -8.24 0.49
N PRO A 42 6.36 -8.94 -0.40
CA PRO A 42 5.24 -8.34 -1.11
C PRO A 42 4.18 -7.79 -0.14
N TYR A 43 3.96 -8.48 0.98
CA TYR A 43 3.00 -8.03 1.98
C TYR A 43 3.51 -6.79 2.72
N GLY A 44 4.68 -6.89 3.36
CA GLY A 44 5.22 -5.83 4.22
C GLY A 44 5.61 -4.55 3.47
N ASP A 45 6.34 -4.70 2.35
CA ASP A 45 6.96 -3.56 1.65
C ASP A 45 6.12 -3.00 0.49
N TYR A 46 4.97 -3.60 0.17
CA TYR A 46 4.10 -3.11 -0.91
C TYR A 46 2.64 -2.96 -0.47
N LEU A 47 2.04 -4.02 0.09
CA LEU A 47 0.61 -4.00 0.44
C LEU A 47 0.30 -3.10 1.65
N LEU A 48 1.09 -3.18 2.73
CA LEU A 48 0.77 -2.48 3.98
C LEU A 48 0.84 -0.95 3.88
N HIS A 49 1.54 -0.41 2.89
CA HIS A 49 1.55 1.03 2.64
C HIS A 49 0.16 1.59 2.32
N PHE A 50 -0.73 0.81 1.71
CA PHE A 50 -2.10 1.22 1.43
C PHE A 50 -2.96 1.31 2.69
N TRP A 51 -2.77 0.37 3.63
CA TRP A 51 -3.40 0.40 4.95
C TRP A 51 -2.96 1.63 5.74
N ARG A 52 -1.66 1.93 5.72
CA ARG A 52 -1.13 3.15 6.33
C ARG A 52 -1.66 4.42 5.66
N CYS A 53 -1.81 4.41 4.33
CA CYS A 53 -2.43 5.53 3.62
C CYS A 53 -3.85 5.79 4.10
N TYR A 54 -4.66 4.74 4.29
CA TYR A 54 -6.01 4.89 4.84
C TYR A 54 -5.98 5.50 6.25
N GLU A 55 -5.17 4.96 7.15
CA GLU A 55 -5.00 5.47 8.52
C GLU A 55 -4.61 6.96 8.53
N ARG A 56 -3.80 7.41 7.56
CA ARG A 56 -3.38 8.82 7.47
C ARG A 56 -4.30 9.71 6.63
N GLY A 57 -5.43 9.20 6.12
CA GLY A 57 -6.34 9.96 5.25
C GLY A 57 -5.78 10.25 3.85
N LEU A 58 -4.77 9.50 3.41
CA LEU A 58 -4.10 9.72 2.13
C LEU A 58 -4.79 8.99 0.98
N GLY A 59 -4.52 9.49 -0.22
CA GLY A 59 -5.02 9.03 -1.51
C GLY A 59 -4.58 7.61 -1.89
N GLY A 60 -3.41 7.17 -1.41
CA GLY A 60 -2.78 5.89 -1.75
C GLY A 60 -1.31 6.05 -2.10
N VAL A 61 -0.77 5.07 -2.83
CA VAL A 61 0.65 5.03 -3.23
C VAL A 61 0.76 5.13 -4.77
N GLY A 62 1.56 6.08 -5.25
CA GLY A 62 2.01 6.16 -6.64
C GLY A 62 3.33 5.41 -6.81
N PHE A 63 3.58 4.85 -8.00
CA PHE A 63 4.79 4.11 -8.32
C PHE A 63 5.47 4.72 -9.52
N TRP A 64 6.78 4.93 -9.44
CA TRP A 64 7.52 5.66 -10.47
C TRP A 64 7.81 4.86 -11.73
N ALA A 65 8.05 3.55 -11.60
CA ALA A 65 8.53 2.76 -12.73
C ALA A 65 8.09 1.30 -12.65
N ALA A 66 6.90 1.00 -13.16
CA ALA A 66 6.31 -0.33 -13.14
C ALA A 66 7.01 -1.36 -14.04
N GLY A 67 7.74 -0.91 -15.08
CA GLY A 67 8.39 -1.77 -16.07
C GLY A 67 9.89 -1.52 -16.25
N GLN A 68 10.51 -0.67 -15.42
CA GLN A 68 11.92 -0.34 -15.54
C GLN A 68 12.78 -1.31 -14.74
N TYR A 69 13.71 -1.95 -15.41
CA TYR A 69 14.76 -2.77 -14.83
C TYR A 69 16.12 -2.35 -15.43
N TYR A 70 17.20 -2.65 -14.70
CA TYR A 70 18.56 -2.41 -15.14
C TYR A 70 19.25 -3.76 -15.34
N GLY A 71 19.96 -3.95 -16.45
CA GLY A 71 20.58 -5.24 -16.79
C GLY A 71 19.54 -6.31 -17.13
N ASP A 72 19.86 -7.57 -16.80
CA ASP A 72 18.96 -8.71 -16.97
C ASP A 72 18.08 -8.89 -15.72
N PRO A 73 16.74 -8.75 -15.82
CA PRO A 73 15.84 -8.86 -14.69
C PRO A 73 15.63 -10.32 -14.21
N TRP A 74 16.04 -11.31 -15.01
CA TRP A 74 15.98 -12.74 -14.71
C TRP A 74 17.29 -13.25 -14.09
N TYR A 75 18.43 -12.98 -14.73
CA TYR A 75 19.73 -13.58 -14.40
C TYR A 75 20.70 -12.58 -13.73
N ARG A 76 20.56 -12.40 -12.41
CA ARG A 76 21.37 -11.44 -11.65
C ARG A 76 22.83 -11.83 -11.41
N GLU A 77 23.17 -13.12 -11.44
CA GLU A 77 24.54 -13.57 -11.17
C GLU A 77 25.52 -13.06 -12.23
N GLY A 78 25.08 -12.98 -13.49
CA GLY A 78 25.86 -12.39 -14.59
C GLY A 78 25.67 -10.89 -14.80
N TYR A 79 24.63 -10.30 -14.21
CA TYR A 79 24.27 -8.88 -14.38
C TYR A 79 23.89 -8.24 -13.03
N PRO A 80 24.88 -7.90 -12.21
CA PRO A 80 24.64 -7.30 -10.90
C PRO A 80 24.06 -5.88 -11.06
N ALA A 81 22.75 -5.75 -10.96
CA ALA A 81 22.06 -4.48 -10.86
C ALA A 81 21.79 -4.11 -9.39
N VAL A 82 22.10 -2.87 -9.02
CA VAL A 82 21.90 -2.34 -7.67
C VAL A 82 20.41 -2.12 -7.36
N TYR A 83 19.60 -1.86 -8.40
CA TYR A 83 18.18 -1.53 -8.30
C TYR A 83 17.36 -2.33 -9.32
N ASP A 84 16.22 -2.85 -8.88
CA ASP A 84 15.24 -3.55 -9.71
C ASP A 84 13.83 -3.29 -9.16
N SER A 85 13.32 -2.13 -9.53
CA SER A 85 11.98 -1.68 -9.16
C SER A 85 10.90 -2.25 -10.06
N THR A 86 11.24 -3.04 -11.10
CA THR A 86 10.23 -3.52 -12.03
C THR A 86 9.18 -4.38 -11.32
N LEU A 87 7.92 -4.15 -11.64
CA LEU A 87 6.80 -4.98 -11.19
C LEU A 87 6.37 -5.98 -12.26
N LEU A 88 6.86 -5.80 -13.48
CA LEU A 88 6.55 -6.53 -14.69
C LEU A 88 7.85 -7.06 -15.31
N TYR A 89 7.87 -8.33 -15.70
CA TYR A 89 9.05 -9.00 -16.21
C TYR A 89 8.78 -9.50 -17.63
N PRO A 90 9.50 -9.02 -18.66
CA PRO A 90 9.31 -9.49 -20.03
C PRO A 90 9.92 -10.87 -20.21
N THR A 91 9.26 -11.74 -20.96
CA THR A 91 9.83 -12.96 -21.55
C THR A 91 10.00 -12.76 -23.05
N GLU A 92 10.37 -13.79 -23.79
CA GLU A 92 10.46 -13.74 -25.25
C GLU A 92 9.09 -13.50 -25.92
N THR A 93 7.99 -13.89 -25.28
CA THR A 93 6.65 -13.91 -25.89
C THR A 93 5.57 -13.17 -25.09
N GLU A 94 5.82 -12.83 -23.82
CA GLU A 94 4.82 -12.24 -22.93
C GLU A 94 5.43 -11.35 -21.83
N VAL A 95 4.55 -10.78 -20.99
CA VAL A 95 4.95 -10.00 -19.81
C VAL A 95 4.37 -10.64 -18.56
N LEU A 96 5.24 -11.10 -17.67
CA LEU A 96 4.88 -11.77 -16.44
C LEU A 96 4.72 -10.78 -15.28
N PRO A 97 3.58 -10.79 -14.56
CA PRO A 97 3.39 -9.97 -13.39
C PRO A 97 4.15 -10.56 -12.19
N SER A 98 4.78 -9.68 -11.40
CA SER A 98 5.44 -10.10 -10.17
C SER A 98 4.45 -10.30 -9.01
N ARG A 99 4.87 -11.06 -7.99
CA ARG A 99 4.15 -11.14 -6.70
C ARG A 99 3.99 -9.77 -6.04
N ARG A 100 4.92 -8.85 -6.30
CA ARG A 100 4.89 -7.46 -5.82
C ARG A 100 3.76 -6.67 -6.49
N LEU A 101 3.55 -6.85 -7.79
CA LEU A 101 2.41 -6.28 -8.51
C LEU A 101 1.07 -6.78 -7.95
N ALA A 102 0.98 -8.09 -7.69
CA ALA A 102 -0.22 -8.67 -7.08
C ALA A 102 -0.50 -8.07 -5.69
N ALA A 103 0.54 -7.88 -4.88
CA ALA A 103 0.43 -7.21 -3.59
C ALA A 103 0.02 -5.73 -3.70
N TRP A 104 0.56 -5.01 -4.69
CA TRP A 104 0.14 -3.63 -5.00
C TRP A 104 -1.33 -3.54 -5.35
N ARG A 105 -1.80 -4.41 -6.25
CA ARG A 105 -3.22 -4.49 -6.66
C ARG A 105 -4.12 -4.82 -5.48
N ARG A 106 -3.70 -5.77 -4.63
CA ARG A 106 -4.45 -6.12 -3.41
C ARG A 106 -4.48 -4.96 -2.42
N GLY A 107 -3.37 -4.27 -2.19
CA GLY A 107 -3.32 -3.09 -1.32
C GLY A 107 -4.23 -1.97 -1.83
N PHE A 108 -4.24 -1.72 -3.14
CA PHE A 108 -5.16 -0.76 -3.75
C PHE A 108 -6.63 -1.16 -3.54
N ALA A 109 -6.97 -2.44 -3.71
CA ALA A 109 -8.30 -2.96 -3.45
C ALA A 109 -8.68 -2.86 -1.95
N ASP A 110 -7.74 -3.13 -1.04
CA ASP A 110 -7.94 -2.99 0.40
C ASP A 110 -8.22 -1.51 0.77
N LEU A 111 -7.50 -0.56 0.18
CA LEU A 111 -7.76 0.87 0.38
C LEU A 111 -9.16 1.28 -0.12
N ALA A 112 -9.57 0.78 -1.29
CA ALA A 112 -10.91 1.02 -1.81
C ALA A 112 -12.00 0.44 -0.89
N LEU A 113 -11.79 -0.78 -0.39
CA LEU A 113 -12.68 -1.46 0.56
C LEU A 113 -12.85 -0.62 1.84
N LEU A 114 -11.75 -0.18 2.45
CA LEU A 114 -11.78 0.64 3.66
C LEU A 114 -12.53 1.97 3.45
N ARG A 115 -12.36 2.61 2.29
CA ARG A 115 -13.06 3.85 1.96
C ARG A 115 -14.56 3.65 1.77
N GLN A 116 -14.95 2.59 1.07
CA GLN A 116 -16.36 2.26 0.88
C GLN A 116 -17.02 1.97 2.23
N THR A 117 -16.37 1.17 3.08
CA THR A 117 -16.85 0.90 4.45
C THR A 117 -16.99 2.20 5.24
N GLY A 118 -15.97 3.07 5.20
CA GLY A 118 -16.02 4.36 5.88
C GLY A 118 -17.15 5.25 5.38
N ALA A 119 -17.42 5.30 4.08
CA ALA A 119 -18.53 6.07 3.52
C ALA A 119 -19.90 5.55 4.03
N VAL A 120 -20.07 4.23 4.12
CA VAL A 120 -21.30 3.62 4.67
C VAL A 120 -21.46 3.95 6.15
N LEU A 121 -20.41 3.82 6.96
CA LEU A 121 -20.45 4.19 8.39
C LEU A 121 -20.76 5.67 8.59
N ALA A 122 -20.15 6.55 7.79
CA ALA A 122 -20.43 7.99 7.82
C ALA A 122 -21.89 8.30 7.46
N ALA A 123 -22.45 7.65 6.44
CA ALA A 123 -23.85 7.82 6.06
C ALA A 123 -24.82 7.36 7.15
N ARG A 124 -24.42 6.39 7.98
CA ARG A 124 -25.17 5.92 9.17
C ARG A 124 -24.99 6.82 10.40
N GLY A 125 -24.09 7.81 10.34
CA GLY A 125 -23.71 8.62 11.50
C GLY A 125 -22.87 7.86 12.55
N ASP A 126 -22.30 6.71 12.18
CA ASP A 126 -21.55 5.84 13.08
C ASP A 126 -20.10 6.34 13.28
N ARG A 127 -19.94 7.28 14.21
CA ARG A 127 -18.65 7.90 14.53
C ARG A 127 -17.68 6.92 15.20
N GLU A 128 -18.20 6.01 16.02
CA GLU A 128 -17.38 5.01 16.72
C GLU A 128 -16.83 3.99 15.73
N GLY A 129 -17.68 3.48 14.84
CA GLY A 129 -17.27 2.58 13.75
C GLY A 129 -16.21 3.22 12.84
N LEU A 130 -16.34 4.50 12.51
CA LEU A 130 -15.32 5.24 11.75
C LEU A 130 -13.97 5.31 12.47
N ALA A 131 -13.98 5.61 13.77
CA ALA A 131 -12.77 5.67 14.58
C ALA A 131 -12.11 4.27 14.67
N GLN A 132 -12.90 3.23 14.90
CA GLN A 132 -12.44 1.85 14.97
C GLN A 132 -11.86 1.36 13.63
N LEU A 133 -12.51 1.68 12.51
CA LEU A 133 -12.05 1.35 11.16
C LEU A 133 -10.66 1.94 10.89
N LYS A 134 -10.47 3.22 11.24
CA LYS A 134 -9.18 3.92 11.11
C LYS A 134 -8.10 3.31 12.01
N GLN A 135 -8.42 3.07 13.28
CA GLN A 135 -7.49 2.48 14.25
C GLN A 135 -7.06 1.07 13.81
N ASN A 136 -8.01 0.22 13.42
CA ASN A 136 -7.72 -1.14 12.97
C ASN A 136 -6.87 -1.16 11.70
N ALA A 137 -7.07 -0.23 10.78
CA ALA A 137 -6.19 -0.10 9.61
C ALA A 137 -4.75 0.26 10.00
N GLY A 138 -4.56 1.10 11.01
CA GLY A 138 -3.25 1.36 11.61
C GLY A 138 -2.61 0.09 12.18
N LEU A 139 -3.37 -0.66 12.99
CA LEU A 139 -2.89 -1.92 13.57
C LEU A 139 -2.50 -2.94 12.49
N VAL A 140 -3.26 -3.06 11.39
CA VAL A 140 -2.85 -3.93 10.26
C VAL A 140 -1.47 -3.54 9.72
N ALA A 141 -1.18 -2.23 9.62
CA ALA A 141 0.11 -1.75 9.16
C ALA A 141 1.23 -1.90 10.20
N ASP A 142 0.91 -1.85 11.51
CA ASP A 142 1.88 -1.99 12.61
C ASP A 142 2.33 -3.43 12.87
N TYR A 143 1.52 -4.43 12.46
CA TYR A 143 1.83 -5.86 12.66
C TYR A 143 2.08 -6.58 11.32
N PRO A 144 3.23 -6.35 10.66
CA PRO A 144 3.48 -6.85 9.29
C PRO A 144 3.60 -8.38 9.17
N ASN A 145 3.72 -9.09 10.29
CA ASN A 145 3.78 -10.56 10.32
C ASN A 145 2.41 -11.19 10.64
N ASP A 146 1.39 -10.38 10.92
CA ASP A 146 0.04 -10.82 11.30
C ASP A 146 -0.90 -10.71 10.08
N HIS A 147 -0.88 -11.73 9.24
CA HIS A 147 -1.70 -11.76 8.03
C HIS A 147 -3.19 -11.99 8.34
N THR A 148 -3.49 -12.63 9.48
CA THR A 148 -4.87 -12.94 9.87
C THR A 148 -5.61 -11.67 10.26
N ARG A 149 -4.93 -10.68 10.85
CA ARG A 149 -5.50 -9.35 11.14
C ARG A 149 -6.01 -8.64 9.90
N ALA A 150 -5.23 -8.63 8.81
CA ALA A 150 -5.67 -8.02 7.56
C ALA A 150 -6.88 -8.75 6.98
N GLU A 151 -6.94 -10.09 7.05
CA GLU A 151 -8.10 -10.82 6.54
C GLU A 151 -9.35 -10.63 7.40
N ALA A 152 -9.21 -10.67 8.73
CA ALA A 152 -10.31 -10.36 9.65
C ALA A 152 -10.87 -8.95 9.37
N MET A 153 -10.01 -7.97 9.11
CA MET A 153 -10.44 -6.62 8.79
C MET A 153 -11.16 -6.52 7.45
N ARG A 154 -10.74 -7.29 6.45
CA ARG A 154 -11.47 -7.38 5.16
C ARG A 154 -12.83 -8.04 5.34
N GLN A 155 -12.93 -9.08 6.14
CA GLN A 155 -14.20 -9.74 6.45
C GLN A 155 -15.16 -8.78 7.16
N TYR A 156 -14.67 -8.04 8.17
CA TYR A 156 -15.43 -6.99 8.84
C TYR A 156 -15.93 -5.90 7.86
N CYS A 157 -15.07 -5.44 6.95
CA CYS A 157 -15.51 -4.48 5.93
C CYS A 157 -16.61 -5.06 5.04
N ARG A 158 -16.46 -6.31 4.59
CA ARG A 158 -17.46 -6.99 3.75
C ARG A 158 -18.81 -7.14 4.47
N SER A 159 -18.82 -7.45 5.78
CA SER A 159 -20.08 -7.55 6.53
C SER A 159 -20.79 -6.22 6.72
N ILE A 160 -20.08 -5.09 6.66
CA ILE A 160 -20.71 -3.76 6.68
C ILE A 160 -21.31 -3.40 5.31
N LEU A 161 -20.60 -3.75 4.24
CA LEU A 161 -20.97 -3.43 2.86
C LEU A 161 -22.08 -4.32 2.30
N ASN A 162 -22.13 -5.59 2.73
CA ASN A 162 -23.16 -6.56 2.40
C ASN A 162 -23.84 -7.02 3.70
N PRO A 163 -24.69 -6.16 4.31
CA PRO A 163 -25.34 -6.44 5.59
C PRO A 163 -26.38 -7.56 5.50
#